data_AF-A0A840R8R0-F1
#
_entry.id   AF-A0A840R8R0-F1
#
_cell.length_a   1.000
_cell.length_b   1.000
_cell.length_c   1.000
_cell.angle_alpha   90.00
_cell.angle_beta   90.00
_cell.angle_gamma   90.00
#
_symmetry.space_group_name_H-M   'P 1'
#
loop_
_entity.id
_entity.type
_entity.pdbx_description
1 polymer ?
#
loop_
_entity_poly.entity_id
_entity_poly.type
_entity_poly.pdbx_seq_one_letter_code
_entity_poly.pdbx_strand_id
1 'polypeptide(L)'
;MTAYIFAAKLILAAAVIGYASWLSDKKPVLAGFIVALPLVSILALFFSYIEHKDPQASITFAKSILFGVPISYLFFLPFLLAERFHLGFWQSYISGLLLLVVGYFVHRAIMTAIG
;
A
#
# COMPACT_ATOMS: atom_id res chain seq x y z
N MET A 1 14.72 -15.55 -13.44
CA MET A 1 13.52 -16.18 -12.86
C MET A 1 12.80 -16.97 -13.93
N THR A 2 12.39 -18.21 -13.67
CA THR A 2 11.62 -19.02 -14.63
C THR A 2 10.16 -18.57 -14.69
N ALA A 3 9.50 -18.73 -15.84
CA ALA A 3 8.14 -18.22 -16.08
C ALA A 3 7.11 -18.72 -15.06
N TYR A 4 7.25 -19.96 -14.58
CA TYR A 4 6.34 -20.54 -13.58
C TYR A 4 6.47 -19.89 -12.20
N ILE A 5 7.67 -19.48 -11.77
CA ILE A 5 7.87 -18.77 -10.50
C ILE A 5 7.22 -17.39 -10.58
N PHE A 6 7.38 -16.69 -11.71
CA PHE A 6 6.75 -15.39 -11.92
C PHE A 6 5.22 -15.49 -11.87
N ALA A 7 4.64 -16.46 -12.57
CA ALA A 7 3.19 -16.70 -12.56
C ALA A 7 2.66 -17.01 -11.15
N ALA A 8 3.39 -17.83 -10.37
CA ALA A 8 3.01 -18.13 -8.99
C ALA A 8 2.98 -16.89 -8.09
N LYS A 9 3.98 -15.98 -8.22
CA LYS A 9 4.00 -14.69 -7.51
C LYS A 9 2.78 -13.84 -7.86
N LEU A 10 2.42 -13.79 -9.14
CA LEU A 10 1.28 -13.01 -9.63
C LEU A 10 -0.06 -13.57 -9.15
N ILE A 11 -0.25 -14.89 -9.23
CA ILE A 11 -1.46 -15.57 -8.74
C ILE A 11 -1.62 -15.33 -7.23
N LEU A 12 -0.55 -15.43 -6.45
CA LEU A 12 -0.62 -15.19 -5.01
C LEU A 12 -1.01 -13.74 -4.69
N ALA A 13 -0.40 -12.76 -5.35
CA ALA A 13 -0.73 -11.35 -5.17
C ALA A 13 -2.19 -11.04 -5.57
N ALA A 14 -2.62 -11.57 -6.72
CA ALA A 14 -4.00 -11.42 -7.19
C ALA A 14 -5.01 -12.10 -6.26
N ALA A 15 -4.66 -13.26 -5.69
CA ALA A 15 -5.51 -13.97 -4.72
C ALA A 15 -5.71 -13.15 -3.43
N VAL A 16 -4.68 -12.47 -2.92
CA VAL A 16 -4.80 -11.60 -1.74
C VAL A 16 -5.78 -10.45 -2.00
N ILE A 17 -5.62 -9.75 -3.13
CA ILE A 17 -6.50 -8.63 -3.50
C ILE A 17 -7.92 -9.13 -3.76
N GLY A 18 -8.06 -10.20 -4.54
CA GLY A 18 -9.36 -10.80 -4.88
C GLY A 18 -10.11 -11.28 -3.65
N TYR A 19 -9.42 -11.93 -2.71
CA TYR A 19 -10.02 -12.37 -1.45
C TYR A 19 -10.49 -11.19 -0.60
N ALA A 20 -9.67 -10.16 -0.44
CA ALA A 20 -10.04 -8.97 0.33
C ALA A 20 -11.23 -8.23 -0.30
N SER A 21 -11.27 -8.09 -1.63
CA SER A 21 -12.38 -7.46 -2.36
C SER A 21 -13.67 -8.27 -2.30
N TRP A 22 -13.61 -9.59 -2.32
CA TRP A 22 -14.78 -10.42 -2.11
C TRP A 22 -15.26 -10.35 -0.66
N LEU A 23 -14.33 -10.32 0.29
CA LEU A 23 -14.66 -10.23 1.72
C LEU A 23 -15.25 -8.88 2.08
N SER A 24 -14.91 -7.79 1.38
CA SER A 24 -15.44 -6.46 1.68
C SER A 24 -16.94 -6.35 1.49
N ASP A 25 -17.52 -7.14 0.58
CA ASP A 25 -18.96 -7.20 0.38
C ASP A 25 -19.69 -7.88 1.57
N LYS A 26 -19.03 -8.85 2.21
CA LYS A 26 -19.61 -9.66 3.29
C LYS A 26 -19.30 -9.14 4.68
N LYS A 27 -18.06 -8.70 4.90
CA LYS A 27 -17.49 -8.26 6.18
C LYS A 27 -16.55 -7.06 5.95
N PRO A 28 -17.09 -5.86 5.66
CA PRO A 28 -16.30 -4.68 5.31
C PRO A 28 -15.19 -4.34 6.31
N VAL A 29 -15.48 -4.40 7.62
CA VAL A 29 -14.49 -4.09 8.67
C VAL A 29 -13.33 -5.09 8.68
N LEU A 30 -13.61 -6.38 8.53
CA LEU A 30 -12.58 -7.41 8.48
C LEU A 30 -11.76 -7.31 7.19
N ALA A 31 -12.40 -7.05 6.06
CA ALA A 31 -11.71 -6.82 4.79
C ALA A 31 -10.79 -5.60 4.88
N GLY A 32 -11.26 -4.49 5.45
CA GLY A 32 -10.45 -3.29 5.71
C GLY A 32 -9.24 -3.60 6.58
N PHE A 33 -9.40 -4.38 7.65
CA PHE A 33 -8.29 -4.83 8.48
C PHE A 33 -7.26 -5.67 7.69
N ILE A 34 -7.72 -6.64 6.90
CA ILE A 34 -6.85 -7.48 6.06
C ILE A 34 -6.10 -6.65 5.02
N VAL A 35 -6.74 -5.66 4.40
CA VAL A 35 -6.10 -4.75 3.45
C VAL A 35 -5.10 -3.82 4.14
N ALA A 36 -5.38 -3.41 5.39
CA ALA A 36 -4.48 -2.58 6.18
C ALA A 36 -3.23 -3.34 6.66
N LEU A 37 -3.29 -4.68 6.75
CA LEU A 37 -2.10 -5.48 6.98
C LEU A 37 -1.10 -5.28 5.82
N PRO A 38 0.21 -5.25 6.09
CA PRO A 38 1.23 -5.04 5.07
C PRO A 38 1.47 -6.31 4.22
N LEU A 39 0.41 -7.00 3.77
CA LEU A 39 0.49 -8.28 3.05
C LEU A 39 1.29 -8.15 1.75
N VAL A 40 1.03 -7.09 0.98
CA VAL A 40 1.79 -6.80 -0.25
C VAL A 40 3.26 -6.57 0.06
N SER A 41 3.56 -5.80 1.12
CA SER A 41 4.93 -5.53 1.56
C SER A 41 5.65 -6.79 2.02
N ILE A 42 4.99 -7.68 2.77
CA ILE A 42 5.52 -8.97 3.21
C ILE A 42 5.88 -9.83 2.00
N LEU A 43 4.97 -9.97 1.04
CA LEU A 43 5.21 -10.75 -0.17
C LEU A 43 6.34 -10.14 -1.02
N ALA A 44 6.36 -8.82 -1.20
CA ALA A 44 7.38 -8.13 -1.97
C ALA A 44 8.78 -8.27 -1.34
N LEU A 45 8.90 -8.10 -0.03
CA LEU A 45 10.16 -8.31 0.71
C LEU A 45 10.65 -9.75 0.58
N PHE A 46 9.75 -10.72 0.78
CA PHE A 46 10.07 -12.15 0.69
C PHE A 46 10.55 -12.53 -0.72
N PHE A 47 9.82 -12.11 -1.75
CA PHE A 47 10.19 -12.38 -3.13
C PHE A 47 11.48 -11.68 -3.55
N SER A 48 11.70 -10.44 -3.11
CA SER A 48 12.93 -9.68 -3.37
C SER A 48 14.14 -10.38 -2.73
N TYR A 49 14.00 -10.83 -1.48
CA TYR A 49 15.07 -11.50 -0.75
C TYR A 49 15.43 -12.85 -1.39
N ILE A 50 14.45 -13.67 -1.75
CA ILE A 50 14.71 -14.97 -2.39
C ILE A 50 15.42 -14.80 -3.74
N GLU A 51 15.07 -13.76 -4.50
CA GLU A 51 15.59 -13.54 -5.84
C GLU A 51 17.01 -12.97 -5.84
N HIS A 52 17.31 -12.02 -4.95
CA HIS A 52 18.59 -11.32 -4.94
C HIS A 52 19.54 -11.78 -3.83
N LYS A 53 19.03 -12.45 -2.79
CA LYS A 53 19.76 -12.91 -1.59
C LYS A 53 20.63 -11.82 -0.94
N ASP A 54 20.20 -10.56 -1.06
CA ASP A 54 20.88 -9.40 -0.49
C ASP A 54 20.11 -8.89 0.75
N PRO A 55 20.61 -9.16 1.97
CA PRO A 55 19.98 -8.67 3.19
C PRO A 55 19.98 -7.14 3.31
N GLN A 56 21.00 -6.44 2.79
CA GLN A 56 21.09 -4.99 2.90
C GLN A 56 20.05 -4.31 2.00
N ALA A 57 19.85 -4.81 0.78
CA ALA A 57 18.77 -4.36 -0.10
C ALA A 57 17.40 -4.60 0.55
N SER A 58 17.16 -5.77 1.15
CA SER A 58 15.92 -6.07 1.86
C SER A 58 15.66 -5.15 3.06
N ILE A 59 16.70 -4.84 3.86
CA ILE A 59 16.59 -3.88 4.97
C ILE A 59 16.27 -2.48 4.47
N THR A 60 16.94 -2.04 3.40
CA THR A 60 16.69 -0.72 2.79
C THR A 60 15.26 -0.64 2.27
N PHE A 61 14.78 -1.70 1.62
CA PHE A 61 13.40 -1.76 1.13
C PHE A 61 12.39 -1.72 2.29
N ALA A 62 12.63 -2.49 3.36
CA ALA A 62 11.77 -2.48 4.55
C ALA A 62 11.72 -1.08 5.22
N LYS A 63 12.85 -0.38 5.32
CA LYS A 63 12.90 1.00 5.80
C LYS A 63 12.11 1.94 4.90
N SER A 64 12.25 1.82 3.58
CA SER A 64 11.47 2.61 2.62
C SER A 64 9.97 2.39 2.79
N ILE A 65 9.53 1.15 3.03
CA ILE A 65 8.12 0.83 3.30
C ILE A 65 7.67 1.49 4.61
N LEU A 66 8.47 1.40 5.67
CA LEU A 66 8.17 1.99 6.98
C LEU A 66 7.89 3.50 6.87
N PHE A 67 8.67 4.25 6.10
CA PHE A 67 8.44 5.68 5.89
C PHE A 67 7.33 5.98 4.87
N GLY A 68 7.10 5.09 3.91
CA GLY A 68 6.03 5.23 2.92
C GLY A 68 4.62 5.00 3.50
N VAL A 69 4.47 4.10 4.47
CA VAL A 69 3.16 3.77 5.08
C VAL A 69 2.48 4.99 5.73
N PRO A 70 3.16 5.83 6.53
CA PRO A 70 2.54 7.05 7.05
C PRO A 70 1.97 7.97 5.96
N ILE A 71 2.65 8.08 4.82
CA ILE A 71 2.19 8.89 3.68
C ILE A 71 0.93 8.27 3.06
N SER A 72 0.83 6.94 3.02
CA SER A 72 -0.34 6.26 2.45
C SER A 72 -1.63 6.53 3.22
N TYR A 73 -1.55 6.92 4.51
CA TYR A 73 -2.73 7.33 5.28
C TYR A 73 -3.43 8.57 4.71
N LEU A 74 -2.72 9.43 3.97
CA LEU A 74 -3.31 10.60 3.32
C LEU A 74 -4.41 10.24 2.32
N PHE A 75 -4.31 9.07 1.68
CA PHE A 75 -5.36 8.57 0.79
C PHE A 75 -6.70 8.38 1.50
N PHE A 76 -6.67 7.92 2.75
CA PHE A 76 -7.87 7.60 3.52
C PHE A 76 -8.48 8.82 4.21
N LEU A 77 -7.78 9.95 4.25
CA LEU A 77 -8.24 11.16 4.95
C LEU A 77 -9.57 11.72 4.40
N PRO A 78 -9.81 11.81 3.08
CA PRO A 78 -11.09 12.25 2.56
C PRO A 78 -12.24 11.28 2.86
N PHE A 79 -11.94 9.97 2.90
CA PHE A 79 -12.93 8.96 3.32
C PHE A 79 -13.30 9.10 4.79
N LEU A 80 -12.33 9.39 5.66
CA LEU A 80 -12.57 9.67 7.09
C LEU A 80 -13.45 10.90 7.31
N LEU A 81 -13.34 11.90 6.43
CA LEU A 81 -14.04 13.17 6.53
C LEU A 81 -15.26 13.26 5.61
N ALA A 82 -15.63 12.14 4.95
CA ALA A 82 -16.66 12.13 3.91
C ALA A 82 -18.02 12.59 4.43
N GLU A 83 -18.41 12.16 5.64
CA GLU A 83 -19.68 12.57 6.26
C GLU A 83 -19.70 14.06 6.62
N ARG A 84 -18.55 14.58 7.10
CA ARG A 84 -18.43 15.98 7.53
C ARG A 84 -18.50 16.97 6.37
N PHE A 85 -17.98 16.57 5.21
CA PHE A 85 -17.93 17.41 4.00
C PHE A 85 -18.91 16.98 2.92
N HIS A 86 -19.81 16.02 3.21
CA HIS A 86 -20.77 15.46 2.26
C HIS A 86 -20.13 14.96 0.95
N LEU A 87 -18.95 14.32 1.05
CA LEU A 87 -18.22 13.81 -0.11
C LEU A 87 -18.80 12.47 -0.58
N GLY A 88 -19.07 12.38 -1.88
CA GLY A 88 -19.36 11.09 -2.52
C GLY A 88 -18.10 10.24 -2.71
N PHE A 89 -18.28 8.96 -3.04
CA PHE A 89 -17.17 8.00 -3.23
C PHE A 89 -16.09 8.53 -4.18
N TRP A 90 -16.47 8.98 -5.38
CA TRP A 90 -15.51 9.45 -6.40
C TRP A 90 -14.75 10.71 -5.96
N GLN A 91 -15.41 11.60 -5.23
CA GLN A 91 -14.77 12.79 -4.69
C GLN A 91 -13.72 12.41 -3.65
N SER A 92 -14.06 11.52 -2.70
CA SER A 92 -13.11 11.00 -1.71
C SER A 92 -11.95 10.23 -2.35
N TYR A 93 -12.23 9.40 -3.36
CA TYR A 93 -11.23 8.60 -4.06
C TYR A 93 -10.22 9.48 -4.82
N ILE A 94 -10.70 10.42 -5.63
CA ILE A 94 -9.83 11.30 -6.43
C ILE A 94 -9.04 12.24 -5.52
N SER A 95 -9.70 12.85 -4.53
CA SER A 95 -8.99 13.72 -3.57
C SER A 95 -7.94 12.95 -2.77
N GLY A 96 -8.21 11.69 -2.40
CA GLY A 96 -7.24 10.81 -1.75
C GLY A 96 -6.01 10.57 -2.63
N LEU A 97 -6.21 10.29 -3.92
CA LEU A 97 -5.10 10.15 -4.88
C LEU A 97 -4.29 11.45 -5.02
N LEU A 98 -4.96 12.61 -5.09
CA LEU A 98 -4.28 13.90 -5.14
C LEU A 98 -3.46 14.16 -3.86
N LEU A 99 -4.02 13.83 -2.70
CA LEU A 99 -3.32 13.96 -1.41
C LEU A 99 -2.10 13.04 -1.31
N LEU A 100 -2.12 11.84 -1.92
CA LEU A 100 -0.93 10.99 -2.01
C LEU A 100 0.19 11.65 -2.82
N VAL A 101 -0.16 12.23 -3.98
CA VAL A 101 0.82 12.92 -4.83
C VAL A 101 1.42 14.10 -4.08
N VAL A 102 0.58 14.94 -3.47
CA VAL A 102 1.05 16.07 -2.66
C VAL A 102 1.90 15.59 -1.47
N GLY A 103 1.44 14.56 -0.76
CA GLY A 103 2.13 13.96 0.37
C GLY A 103 3.53 13.45 0.04
N TYR A 104 3.69 12.82 -1.12
CA TYR A 104 4.99 12.40 -1.63
C TYR A 104 5.94 13.58 -1.81
N PHE A 105 5.50 14.67 -2.46
CA PHE A 105 6.34 15.85 -2.66
C PHE A 105 6.68 16.57 -1.35
N VAL A 106 5.72 16.66 -0.42
CA VAL A 106 5.95 17.24 0.92
C VAL A 106 6.99 16.41 1.67
N HIS A 107 6.82 15.08 1.73
CA HIS A 107 7.78 14.20 2.38
C HIS A 107 9.17 14.33 1.76
N ARG A 108 9.27 14.32 0.42
CA ARG A 108 10.54 14.49 -0.28
C ARG A 108 11.21 15.83 0.06
N ALA A 109 10.45 16.93 0.07
CA ALA A 109 10.98 18.24 0.40
C ALA A 109 11.50 18.30 1.84
N ILE A 110 10.76 17.73 2.80
CA ILE A 110 11.18 17.64 4.20
C ILE A 110 12.47 16.83 4.34
N MET A 111 12.54 15.63 3.74
CA MET A 111 13.73 14.80 3.81
C MET A 111 14.95 15.46 3.16
N THR A 112 14.75 16.26 2.11
CA THR A 112 15.82 17.03 1.46
C THR A 112 16.27 18.25 2.29
N ALA A 113 15.37 18.83 3.10
CA ALA A 113 15.69 20.00 3.92
C ALA A 113 16.40 19.65 5.24
N ILE A 114 16.23 18.40 5.72
CA ILE A 114 16.81 17.92 6.99
C ILE A 114 18.09 17.09 6.76
N GLY A 115 18.24 16.46 5.58
CA GLY A 115 19.43 15.71 5.18
C GLY A 115 20.49 16.58 4.53
#